data_AF-A0A537SD18-F1
#
_entry.id   AF-A0A537SD18-F1
#
_cell.length_a   1.000
_cell.length_b   1.000
_cell.length_c   1.000
_cell.angle_alpha   90.00
_cell.angle_beta   90.00
_cell.angle_gamma   90.00
#
_symmetry.space_group_name_H-M   'P 1'
#
loop_
_entity.id
_entity.type
_entity.pdbx_description
1 polymer ?
#
loop_
_entity_poly.entity_id
_entity_poly.type
_entity_poly.pdbx_seq_one_letter_code
_entity_poly.pdbx_strand_id
1 'polypeptide(L)'
;MFQGHIDHDTAKPVDTSSIPDVLFERGLYWASGRSGVVNLVAAHKWFNLAALKGRTDAIRLRREIAEMMSEREIATAQREARAWMTAT
;
A
#
# COMPACT_ATOMS: atom_id res chain seq x y z
N MET A 1 5.72 -19.70 38.01
CA MET A 1 4.70 -20.13 37.04
C MET A 1 3.89 -18.90 36.68
N PHE A 2 4.22 -18.22 35.58
CA PHE A 2 3.53 -17.00 35.14
C PHE A 2 2.53 -17.40 34.05
N GLN A 3 1.26 -17.59 34.43
CA GLN A 3 0.21 -17.89 33.46
C GLN A 3 -0.27 -16.55 32.88
N GLY A 4 0.39 -16.08 31.83
CA GLY A 4 -0.04 -14.92 31.07
C GLY A 4 -1.34 -15.25 30.33
N HIS A 5 -2.46 -14.75 30.83
CA HIS A 5 -3.71 -14.71 30.09
C HIS A 5 -3.47 -13.73 28.92
N ILE A 6 -3.35 -14.25 27.70
CA ILE A 6 -3.33 -13.40 26.52
C ILE A 6 -4.79 -13.06 26.24
N ASP A 7 -5.21 -11.86 26.64
CA ASP A 7 -6.52 -11.28 26.32
C ASP A 7 -6.64 -11.07 24.80
N HIS A 8 -7.07 -12.12 24.08
CA HIS A 8 -7.32 -12.08 22.64
C HIS A 8 -8.54 -11.22 22.26
N ASP A 9 -9.35 -10.80 23.24
CA ASP A 9 -10.55 -9.97 23.04
C ASP A 9 -10.22 -8.53 22.58
N THR A 10 -9.00 -8.07 22.85
CA THR A 10 -8.51 -6.74 22.46
C THR A 10 -7.98 -6.66 21.03
N ALA A 11 -7.82 -7.80 20.35
CA ALA A 11 -7.39 -7.83 18.96
C ALA A 11 -8.59 -7.54 18.06
N LYS A 12 -8.93 -6.26 17.91
CA LYS A 12 -9.77 -5.82 16.79
C LYS A 12 -9.17 -6.42 15.52
N PRO A 13 -9.90 -7.26 14.75
CA PRO A 13 -9.43 -7.64 13.44
C PRO A 13 -9.14 -6.32 12.71
N VAL A 14 -7.90 -6.14 12.25
CA VAL A 14 -7.61 -5.08 11.29
C VAL A 14 -8.60 -5.32 10.17
N ASP A 15 -9.54 -4.39 10.00
CA ASP A 15 -10.57 -4.49 9.00
C ASP A 15 -9.93 -4.18 7.65
N THR A 16 -9.12 -5.11 7.14
CA THR A 16 -8.52 -5.05 5.81
C THR A 16 -9.59 -5.08 4.70
N SER A 17 -10.88 -5.10 5.05
CA SER A 17 -12.01 -5.03 4.14
C SER A 17 -12.21 -3.64 3.52
N SER A 18 -11.61 -2.58 4.09
CA SER A 18 -11.73 -1.25 3.51
C SER A 18 -10.90 -1.12 2.22
N ILE A 19 -11.47 -0.51 1.17
CA ILE A 19 -10.76 -0.24 -0.10
C ILE A 19 -9.38 0.41 0.12
N PRO A 20 -9.21 1.46 0.95
CA PRO A 20 -7.89 2.04 1.20
C PRO A 20 -6.87 1.03 1.76
N ASP A 21 -7.31 0.09 2.61
CA ASP A 21 -6.43 -0.93 3.19
C ASP A 21 -6.05 -2.00 2.16
N VAL A 22 -6.99 -2.46 1.35
CA VAL A 22 -6.71 -3.40 0.24
C VAL A 22 -5.69 -2.81 -0.74
N LEU A 23 -5.85 -1.53 -1.09
CA LEU A 23 -4.91 -0.82 -1.95
C LEU A 23 -3.54 -0.69 -1.28
N PHE A 24 -3.50 -0.40 0.02
CA PHE A 24 -2.25 -0.31 0.78
C PHE A 24 -1.50 -1.64 0.83
N GLU A 25 -2.17 -2.73 1.15
CA GLU A 25 -1.58 -4.08 1.18
C GLU A 25 -1.03 -4.49 -0.18
N ARG A 26 -1.72 -4.13 -1.27
CA ARG A 26 -1.21 -4.37 -2.62
C ARG A 26 0.07 -3.56 -2.89
N GLY A 27 0.17 -2.34 -2.37
CA GLY A 27 1.41 -1.56 -2.40
C GLY A 27 2.56 -2.26 -1.68
N LEU A 28 2.31 -2.78 -0.47
CA LEU A 28 3.29 -3.55 0.30
C LEU A 28 3.74 -4.83 -0.42
N TYR A 29 2.80 -5.53 -1.07
CA TYR A 29 3.10 -6.73 -1.83
C TYR A 29 4.16 -6.47 -2.93
N TRP A 30 3.97 -5.41 -3.72
CA TRP A 30 4.91 -5.06 -4.79
C TRP A 30 6.22 -4.45 -4.28
N ALA A 31 6.19 -3.71 -3.17
CA ALA A 31 7.38 -3.12 -2.56
C ALA A 31 8.28 -4.17 -1.90
N SER A 32 7.69 -5.20 -1.27
CA SER A 32 8.43 -6.26 -0.57
C SER A 32 9.08 -7.28 -1.50
N GLY A 33 8.69 -7.33 -2.78
CA GLY A 33 9.16 -8.35 -3.72
C GLY A 33 8.68 -9.76 -3.38
N ARG A 34 7.61 -9.91 -2.58
CA ARG A 34 7.01 -11.22 -2.22
C ARG A 34 6.60 -12.06 -3.44
N SER A 35 6.42 -11.42 -4.59
CA SER A 35 6.20 -12.06 -5.91
C SER A 35 7.46 -12.53 -6.63
N GLY A 36 8.64 -12.45 -6.01
CA GLY A 36 9.94 -12.76 -6.62
C GLY A 36 10.62 -11.58 -7.30
N VAL A 37 9.95 -10.41 -7.43
CA VAL A 37 10.55 -9.19 -7.97
C VAL A 37 9.91 -7.95 -7.35
N VAL A 38 10.73 -6.97 -6.99
CA VAL A 38 10.26 -5.65 -6.53
C VAL A 38 9.78 -4.85 -7.73
N ASN A 39 8.57 -4.29 -7.64
CA ASN A 39 8.02 -3.39 -8.66
C ASN A 39 7.61 -2.06 -8.03
N LEU A 40 8.53 -1.09 -8.07
CA LEU A 40 8.31 0.23 -7.46
C LEU A 40 7.22 1.04 -8.16
N VAL A 41 7.05 0.89 -9.48
CA VAL A 41 5.97 1.55 -10.24
C VAL A 41 4.61 1.07 -9.74
N ALA A 42 4.43 -0.25 -9.61
CA ALA A 42 3.20 -0.83 -9.08
C ALA A 42 2.99 -0.44 -7.62
N ALA A 43 4.02 -0.51 -6.78
CA ALA A 43 3.93 -0.09 -5.37
C ALA A 43 3.47 1.37 -5.25
N HIS A 44 4.08 2.28 -5.99
CA HIS A 44 3.73 3.71 -5.99
C HIS A 44 2.32 3.97 -6.44
N LYS A 45 1.86 3.29 -7.50
CA LYS A 45 0.48 3.36 -7.95
C LYS A 45 -0.49 3.01 -6.82
N TRP A 46 -0.29 1.89 -6.14
CA TRP A 46 -1.21 1.41 -5.13
C TRP A 46 -1.19 2.26 -3.86
N PHE A 47 -0.03 2.71 -3.40
CA PHE A 47 0.04 3.67 -2.29
C PHE A 47 -0.58 5.02 -2.65
N ASN A 48 -0.45 5.49 -3.89
CA ASN A 48 -1.14 6.71 -4.34
C ASN A 48 -2.67 6.57 -4.26
N LEU A 49 -3.22 5.45 -4.74
CA LEU A 49 -4.66 5.20 -4.67
C LEU A 49 -5.14 5.04 -3.22
N ALA A 50 -4.39 4.32 -2.38
CA ALA A 50 -4.70 4.17 -0.95
C ALA A 50 -4.70 5.52 -0.22
N ALA A 51 -3.71 6.37 -0.49
CA ALA A 51 -3.62 7.72 0.07
C ALA A 51 -4.82 8.59 -0.34
N LEU A 52 -5.21 8.56 -1.63
CA LEU A 52 -6.39 9.28 -2.13
C LEU A 52 -7.69 8.80 -1.50
N LYS A 53 -7.76 7.54 -1.06
CA LYS A 53 -8.91 6.94 -0.36
C LYS A 53 -8.87 7.07 1.16
N GLY A 54 -7.86 7.77 1.70
CA GLY A 54 -7.79 8.12 3.13
C GLY A 54 -6.79 7.31 3.96
N ARG A 55 -6.01 6.38 3.39
CA ARG A 55 -4.95 5.69 4.13
C ARG A 55 -3.73 6.60 4.29
N THR A 56 -3.61 7.27 5.43
CA THR A 56 -2.53 8.24 5.70
C THR A 56 -1.14 7.61 5.65
N ASP A 57 -0.98 6.37 6.10
CA ASP A 57 0.30 5.63 6.04
C ASP A 57 0.84 5.52 4.61
N ALA A 58 -0.06 5.42 3.64
CA ALA A 58 0.28 5.31 2.23
C ALA A 58 0.95 6.58 1.70
N ILE A 59 0.68 7.75 2.29
CA ILE A 59 1.32 9.02 1.90
C ILE A 59 2.82 8.96 2.14
N ARG A 60 3.22 8.46 3.32
CA ARG A 60 4.63 8.32 3.70
C ARG A 60 5.34 7.31 2.79
N LEU A 61 4.80 6.10 2.68
CA LEU A 61 5.41 5.05 1.85
C LEU A 61 5.50 5.46 0.38
N ARG A 62 4.47 6.14 -0.17
CA ARG A 62 4.51 6.67 -1.54
C ARG A 62 5.68 7.63 -1.76
N ARG A 63 5.99 8.49 -0.78
CA ARG A 63 7.13 9.42 -0.87
C ARG A 63 8.45 8.67 -0.82
N GLU A 64 8.62 7.79 0.17
CA GLU A 64 9.85 7.01 0.36
C GLU A 64 10.20 6.20 -0.89
N ILE A 65 9.23 5.53 -1.52
CA ILE A 65 9.55 4.77 -2.74
C ILE A 65 9.74 5.66 -3.97
N ALA A 66 9.15 6.85 -4.01
CA ALA A 66 9.37 7.79 -5.12
C ALA A 66 10.82 8.28 -5.15
N GLU A 67 11.50 8.35 -3.99
CA GLU A 67 12.93 8.69 -3.90
C GLU A 67 13.83 7.62 -4.55
N MET A 68 13.32 6.40 -4.74
CA MET A 68 14.03 5.30 -5.41
C MET A 68 13.66 5.15 -6.90
N MET A 69 12.80 6.03 -7.43
CA MET A 69 12.26 5.94 -8.79
C MET A 69 12.77 7.09 -9.65
N SER A 70 12.92 6.82 -10.95
CA SER A 70 13.10 7.88 -11.95
C SER A 70 11.81 8.69 -12.15
N GLU A 71 11.94 9.92 -12.65
CA GLU A 71 10.79 10.76 -13.00
C GLU A 71 9.84 10.06 -13.99
N ARG A 72 10.41 9.29 -14.94
CA ARG A 72 9.65 8.53 -15.93
C ARG A 72 8.80 7.43 -15.28
N GLU A 73 9.35 6.75 -14.27
CA GLU A 73 8.64 5.73 -13.50
C GLU A 73 7.54 6.34 -12.64
N ILE A 74 7.80 7.47 -11.97
CA ILE A 74 6.80 8.22 -11.20
C ILE A 74 5.64 8.64 -12.11
N ALA A 75 5.95 9.24 -13.26
CA ALA A 75 4.94 9.64 -14.23
C ALA A 75 4.12 8.44 -14.72
N THR A 76 4.75 7.27 -14.90
CA THR A 76 4.08 6.03 -15.28
C THR A 76 3.13 5.55 -14.20
N ALA A 77 3.60 5.44 -12.95
CA ALA A 77 2.76 5.03 -11.82
C ALA A 77 1.53 5.95 -11.63
N GLN A 78 1.72 7.26 -11.80
CA GLN A 78 0.62 8.23 -11.70
C GLN A 78 -0.38 8.11 -12.87
N ARG A 79 0.09 7.91 -14.11
CA ARG A 79 -0.80 7.65 -15.26
C ARG A 79 -1.63 6.39 -15.03
N GLU A 80 -1.00 5.31 -14.57
CA GLU A 80 -1.70 4.06 -14.29
C GLU A 80 -2.70 4.17 -13.14
N ALA A 81 -2.39 4.96 -12.10
CA ALA A 81 -3.32 5.23 -11.01
C ALA A 81 -4.57 5.98 -11.53
N ARG A 82 -4.37 7.01 -12.37
CA ARG A 82 -5.49 7.72 -13.02
C ARG A 82 -6.33 6.79 -13.88
N ALA A 83 -5.69 5.99 -14.73
CA ALA A 83 -6.39 5.03 -15.59
C ALA A 83 -7.22 4.01 -14.78
N TRP A 84 -6.71 3.56 -13.63
CA TRP A 84 -7.45 2.66 -12.74
C TRP A 84 -8.71 3.32 -12.17
N MET A 85 -8.63 4.60 -11.77
CA MET A 85 -9.78 5.34 -11.23
C MET A 85 -10.86 5.62 -12.29
N THR A 86 -10.50 5.70 -13.57
CA THR A 86 -11.46 5.92 -14.65
C THR A 86 -12.09 4.64 -15.19
N ALA A 87 -11.45 3.48 -14.95
CA ALA A 87 -11.91 2.18 -15.41
C ALA A 87 -12.82 1.45 -14.40
N THR A 88 -12.99 2.01 -13.20
CA THR A 88 -13.78 1.48 -12.08
C THR A 88 -14.90 2.45 -11.76
#